data_AF-A0AB34QCS6-F1
#
_entry.id   AF-A0AB34QCS6-F1
#
_cell.length_a   1.000
_cell.length_b   1.000
_cell.length_c   1.000
_cell.angle_alpha   90.00
_cell.angle_beta   90.00
_cell.angle_gamma   90.00
#
_symmetry.space_group_name_H-M   'P 1'
#
loop_
_entity.id
_entity.type
_entity.pdbx_description
1 polymer ?
#
loop_
_entity_poly.entity_id
_entity_poly.type
_entity_poly.pdbx_seq_one_letter_code
_entity_poly.pdbx_strand_id
1 'polypeptide(L)'
;MKLMTPLLLAGLLTACGPSETPRQANIPTVEKLAADPARLKELRQQCKTDRVSLGDVLCNRVAEATRRRFYGDGNTPYNPSEATLKR
;
A
#
# COMPACT_ATOMS: atom_id res chain seq x y z
N MET A 1 15.86 3.46 40.82
CA MET A 1 15.73 2.45 39.74
C MET A 1 14.26 2.23 39.40
N LYS A 2 13.61 3.14 38.64
CA LYS A 2 12.21 2.94 38.18
C LYS A 2 11.83 3.79 36.95
N LEU A 3 12.83 4.11 36.13
CA LEU A 3 12.70 4.92 34.89
C LEU A 3 13.37 4.25 33.68
N MET A 4 13.96 3.07 33.84
CA MET A 4 14.57 2.31 32.73
C MET A 4 13.55 1.50 31.93
N THR A 5 12.39 1.18 32.52
CA THR A 5 11.31 0.43 31.87
C THR A 5 10.61 1.18 30.71
N PRO A 6 10.30 2.49 30.76
CA PRO A 6 9.64 3.15 29.63
C PRO A 6 10.55 3.30 28.40
N LEU A 7 11.88 3.39 28.61
CA LEU A 7 12.83 3.59 27.51
C LEU A 7 12.95 2.35 26.60
N LEU A 8 12.76 1.16 27.17
CA LEU A 8 12.78 -0.12 26.43
C LEU A 8 11.54 -0.30 25.54
N LEU A 9 10.38 0.23 25.94
CA LEU A 9 9.15 0.14 25.13
C LEU A 9 9.17 1.07 23.92
N ALA A 10 9.82 2.23 24.01
CA ALA A 10 9.91 3.20 22.91
C ALA A 10 10.71 2.65 21.70
N GLY A 11 11.74 1.83 21.95
CA GLY A 11 12.56 1.23 20.88
C GLY A 11 11.84 0.17 20.04
N LEU A 12 10.76 -0.43 20.54
CA LEU A 12 9.97 -1.42 19.78
C LEU A 12 9.02 -0.76 18.77
N LEU A 13 8.61 0.49 19.03
CA LEU A 13 7.65 1.22 18.19
C LEU A 13 8.27 1.81 16.92
N THR A 14 9.60 1.91 16.84
CA THR A 14 10.30 2.43 15.64
C THR A 14 10.35 1.43 14.48
N ALA A 15 9.86 0.19 14.67
CA ALA A 15 9.74 -0.80 13.61
C ALA A 15 8.45 -0.64 12.77
N CYS A 16 7.52 0.22 13.19
CA CYS A 16 6.31 0.55 12.42
C CYS A 16 6.55 1.76 11.51
N GLY A 17 7.60 1.70 10.69
CA GLY A 17 7.83 2.61 9.58
C GLY A 17 7.84 1.81 8.27
N PRO A 18 7.57 2.42 7.10
CA PRO A 18 7.67 1.72 5.83
C PRO A 18 9.09 1.15 5.68
N SER A 19 9.22 -0.15 5.92
CA SER A 19 10.49 -0.86 5.86
C SER A 19 10.82 -1.08 4.39
N GLU A 20 11.43 -0.07 3.79
CA GLU A 20 12.00 -0.13 2.45
C GLU A 20 13.28 -0.97 2.47
N THR A 21 13.11 -2.29 2.62
CA THR A 21 14.22 -3.24 2.61
C THR A 21 14.81 -3.38 1.19
N PRO A 22 16.12 -3.70 1.05
CA PRO A 22 16.78 -3.85 -0.26
C PRO A 22 16.12 -4.87 -1.20
N ARG A 23 15.33 -5.81 -0.66
CA ARG A 23 14.52 -6.77 -1.43
C ARG A 23 13.46 -6.08 -2.32
N GLN A 24 13.06 -4.87 -1.99
CA GLN A 24 12.06 -4.09 -2.73
C GLN A 24 12.64 -3.36 -3.93
N ALA A 25 13.97 -3.31 -4.09
CA ALA A 25 14.61 -2.64 -5.24
C ALA A 25 14.18 -3.23 -6.59
N ASN A 26 13.78 -4.51 -6.63
CA ASN A 26 13.30 -5.18 -7.84
C ASN A 26 11.78 -5.16 -8.03
N ILE A 27 11.00 -4.69 -7.04
CA ILE A 27 9.55 -4.63 -7.15
C ILE A 27 9.21 -3.26 -7.75
N PRO A 28 8.52 -3.21 -8.92
CA PRO A 28 8.13 -1.94 -9.55
C PRO A 28 7.39 -1.02 -8.57
N THR A 29 7.56 0.29 -8.67
CA THR A 29 6.82 1.24 -7.82
C THR A 29 5.36 1.34 -8.25
N VAL A 30 4.52 1.90 -7.38
CA VAL A 30 3.09 2.11 -7.66
C VAL A 30 2.90 3.00 -8.88
N GLU A 31 3.71 4.04 -9.01
CA GLU A 31 3.69 4.98 -10.15
C GLU A 31 4.04 4.27 -11.45
N LYS A 32 5.10 3.45 -11.45
CA LYS A 32 5.51 2.69 -12.63
C LYS A 32 4.46 1.68 -13.05
N LEU A 33 3.84 0.98 -12.09
CA LEU A 33 2.74 0.05 -12.36
C LEU A 33 1.46 0.76 -12.83
N ALA A 34 1.16 1.94 -12.30
CA ALA A 34 0.00 2.72 -12.71
C ALA A 34 0.17 3.33 -14.11
N ALA A 35 1.41 3.63 -14.51
CA ALA A 35 1.75 4.16 -15.83
C ALA A 35 1.63 3.13 -16.96
N ASP A 36 1.77 1.83 -16.67
CA ASP A 36 1.60 0.74 -17.65
C ASP A 36 0.33 -0.10 -17.38
N PRO A 37 -0.82 0.24 -18.00
CA PRO A 37 -2.07 -0.45 -17.75
C PRO A 37 -2.10 -1.87 -18.29
N ALA A 38 -1.34 -2.18 -19.35
CA ALA A 38 -1.30 -3.52 -19.94
C ALA A 38 -0.59 -4.47 -18.97
N ARG A 39 0.61 -4.08 -18.51
CA ARG A 39 1.37 -4.85 -17.54
C ARG A 39 0.63 -5.01 -16.21
N LEU A 40 -0.03 -3.95 -15.74
CA LEU A 40 -0.82 -4.00 -14.52
C LEU A 40 -2.00 -4.98 -14.61
N LYS A 41 -2.66 -5.06 -15.77
CA LYS A 41 -3.76 -6.01 -16.01
C LYS A 41 -3.29 -7.46 -15.94
N GLU A 42 -2.15 -7.78 -16.55
CA GLU A 42 -1.54 -9.11 -16.50
C GLU A 42 -1.19 -9.50 -15.06
N LEU A 43 -0.47 -8.63 -14.34
CA LEU A 43 -0.10 -8.87 -12.95
C LEU A 43 -1.32 -9.03 -12.05
N ARG A 44 -2.41 -8.28 -12.28
CA ARG A 44 -3.68 -8.50 -11.56
C ARG A 44 -4.24 -9.90 -11.76
N GLN A 45 -4.14 -10.47 -12.97
CA GLN A 45 -4.63 -11.83 -13.21
C GLN A 45 -3.72 -12.85 -12.52
N GLN A 46 -2.40 -12.69 -12.67
CA GLN A 46 -1.44 -13.59 -12.03
C GLN A 46 -1.56 -13.55 -10.50
N CYS A 47 -1.77 -12.37 -9.89
CA CYS A 47 -2.00 -12.24 -8.45
C CYS A 47 -3.29 -12.89 -7.94
N LYS A 48 -4.27 -13.17 -8.81
CA LYS A 48 -5.47 -13.93 -8.42
C LYS A 48 -5.20 -15.44 -8.39
N THR A 49 -4.38 -15.92 -9.32
CA THR A 49 -4.17 -17.35 -9.54
C THR A 49 -2.93 -17.88 -8.81
N ASP A 50 -1.89 -17.06 -8.67
CA ASP A 50 -0.55 -17.48 -8.22
C ASP A 50 0.07 -16.48 -7.23
N ARG A 51 -0.73 -16.04 -6.26
CA ARG A 51 -0.31 -15.09 -5.23
C ARG A 51 0.87 -15.60 -4.40
N VAL A 52 0.89 -16.90 -4.11
CA VAL A 52 1.93 -17.54 -3.26
C VAL A 52 3.31 -17.44 -3.91
N SER A 53 3.40 -17.63 -5.22
CA SER A 53 4.65 -17.52 -5.98
C SER A 53 5.09 -16.06 -6.17
N LEU A 54 4.15 -15.17 -6.52
CA LEU A 54 4.44 -13.76 -6.80
C LEU A 54 4.79 -12.93 -5.56
N GLY A 55 4.28 -13.34 -4.40
CA GLY A 55 4.52 -12.68 -3.12
C GLY A 55 3.55 -11.53 -2.83
N ASP A 56 3.21 -11.40 -1.55
CA ASP A 56 2.22 -10.44 -1.07
C ASP A 56 2.60 -8.99 -1.33
N VAL A 57 3.89 -8.64 -1.21
CA VAL A 57 4.36 -7.26 -1.42
C VAL A 57 4.08 -6.79 -2.85
N LEU A 58 4.34 -7.64 -3.85
CA LEU A 58 4.07 -7.31 -5.24
C LEU A 58 2.56 -7.19 -5.49
N CYS A 59 1.77 -8.17 -5.03
CA CYS A 59 0.33 -8.16 -5.26
C CYS A 59 -0.41 -7.03 -4.54
N ASN A 60 0.04 -6.64 -3.34
CA ASN A 60 -0.47 -5.46 -2.64
C ASN A 60 -0.16 -4.18 -3.42
N ARG A 61 1.05 -4.05 -3.98
CA ARG A 61 1.42 -2.90 -4.78
C ARG A 61 0.67 -2.82 -6.12
N VAL A 62 0.41 -3.97 -6.76
CA VAL A 62 -0.47 -4.08 -7.93
C VAL A 62 -1.89 -3.63 -7.59
N ALA A 63 -2.41 -4.02 -6.42
CA ALA A 63 -3.72 -3.58 -5.96
C ALA A 63 -3.77 -2.06 -5.73
N GLU A 64 -2.73 -1.50 -5.10
CA GLU A 64 -2.57 -0.06 -4.89
C GLU A 64 -2.48 0.71 -6.21
N ALA A 65 -1.64 0.27 -7.14
CA ALA A 65 -1.52 0.88 -8.47
C ALA A 65 -2.85 0.85 -9.22
N THR A 66 -3.62 -0.23 -9.08
CA THR A 66 -4.97 -0.28 -9.65
C THR A 66 -5.90 0.74 -9.01
N ARG A 67 -5.88 0.84 -7.68
CA ARG A 67 -6.67 1.81 -6.92
C ARG A 67 -6.32 3.23 -7.34
N ARG A 68 -5.04 3.55 -7.45
CA ARG A 68 -4.53 4.86 -7.84
C ARG A 68 -4.97 5.29 -9.23
N ARG A 69 -5.04 4.35 -10.20
CA ARG A 69 -5.58 4.67 -11.53
C ARG A 69 -7.06 5.05 -11.53
N PHE A 70 -7.82 4.54 -10.55
CA PHE A 70 -9.26 4.80 -10.46
C PHE A 70 -9.58 6.02 -9.57
N TYR A 71 -9.01 6.07 -8.36
CA TYR A 71 -9.27 7.12 -7.38
C TYR A 71 -8.31 8.32 -7.49
N GLY A 72 -7.29 8.25 -8.34
CA GLY A 72 -6.20 9.23 -8.36
C GLY A 72 -5.26 9.06 -7.17
N ASP A 73 -4.58 10.13 -6.81
CA ASP A 73 -3.62 10.21 -5.69
C ASP A 73 -4.27 10.24 -4.29
N GLY A 74 -5.61 10.12 -4.21
CA GLY A 74 -6.32 10.17 -2.94
C GLY A 74 -6.63 11.58 -2.45
N ASN A 75 -6.33 12.62 -3.23
CA ASN A 75 -6.71 14.01 -2.94
C ASN A 75 -8.14 14.34 -3.39
N THR A 76 -8.97 13.34 -3.72
CA THR A 76 -10.37 13.53 -4.06
C THR A 76 -11.15 13.99 -2.83
N PRO A 77 -11.71 15.22 -2.81
CA PRO A 77 -12.49 15.69 -1.67
C PRO A 77 -13.67 14.76 -1.40
N TYR A 78 -13.96 14.53 -0.12
CA TYR A 78 -15.17 13.80 0.26
C TYR A 78 -16.40 14.60 -0.19
N ASN A 79 -17.25 13.98 -1.01
CA ASN A 79 -18.53 14.55 -1.43
C ASN A 79 -19.68 13.85 -0.68
N PRO A 80 -20.12 14.37 0.48
CA PRO A 80 -21.26 13.80 1.18
C PRO A 80 -22.53 13.94 0.34
N SER A 81 -23.36 12.89 0.32
CA SER A 81 -24.71 13.01 -0.23
C SER A 81 -25.57 13.91 0.66
N GLU A 82 -26.48 14.68 0.08
CA GLU A 82 -27.36 15.62 0.80
C GLU A 82 -28.18 14.94 1.92
N ALA A 83 -28.51 13.65 1.75
CA ALA A 83 -29.18 12.83 2.75
C ALA A 83 -28.36 12.66 4.05
N THR A 84 -27.04 12.83 4.00
CA THR A 84 -26.12 12.67 5.13
C THR A 84 -25.95 13.97 5.94
N LEU A 85 -26.26 15.13 5.34
CA LEU A 85 -26.06 16.46 5.93
C LEU A 85 -27.24 16.95 6.79
N LYS A 86 -28.34 16.19 6.88
CA LYS A 86 -29.55 16.54 7.64
C LYS A 86 -29.59 15.96 9.07
N ARG A 87 -28.50 16.08 9.83
CA ARG A 87 -28.50 15.68 11.25
C ARG A 87 -28.59 16.90 12.16
#